data_AF-A0A7J6WE37-F1
#
_entry.id   AF-A0A7J6WE37-F1
#
_cell.length_a   1.000
_cell.length_b   1.000
_cell.length_c   1.000
_cell.angle_alpha   90.00
_cell.angle_beta   90.00
_cell.angle_gamma   90.00
#
_symmetry.space_group_name_H-M   'P 1'
#
loop_
_entity.id
_entity.type
_entity.pdbx_description
1 polymer ?
#
loop_
_entity_poly.entity_id
_entity_poly.type
_entity_poly.pdbx_seq_one_letter_code
_entity_poly.pdbx_strand_id
1 'polypeptide(L)'
;MEEVSRAGAIGGLFATDSAQLLFPRDFNMPFVAISPMDGETVVEYLTIASEATVDIKFQITELGTKPAPQVAAFSTRGPDKIFPWVLKPDILAPGVEILAAWMPISGSVQIGDKYLSTDYMIASGTSMATPHAVGIAALLKSANPEWSSAAIRSAMMTTADVIDNANGHIVDSATGMSGTHFGSGHVNPNKALDPGL
;
A
#
# COMPACT_ATOMS: atom_id res chain seq x y z
N MET A 1 11.68 6.39 16.99
CA MET A 1 12.21 7.72 16.63
C MET A 1 12.65 8.52 17.85
N GLU A 2 11.85 8.58 18.92
CA GLU A 2 12.21 9.28 20.17
C GLU A 2 13.60 8.90 20.71
N GLU A 3 13.93 7.60 20.77
CA GLU A 3 15.24 7.13 21.25
C GLU A 3 16.41 7.54 20.34
N VAL A 4 16.20 7.60 19.02
CA VAL A 4 17.21 8.04 18.06
C VAL A 4 17.53 9.53 18.27
N SER A 5 16.48 10.34 18.45
CA SER A 5 16.62 11.75 18.78
C SER A 5 17.25 11.95 20.17
N ARG A 6 16.85 11.18 21.18
CA ARG A 6 17.40 11.24 22.54
C ARG A 6 18.89 10.91 22.58
N ALA A 7 19.33 9.98 21.75
CA ALA A 7 20.74 9.61 21.60
C ALA A 7 21.57 10.64 20.81
N GLY A 8 20.94 11.67 20.23
CA GLY A 8 21.60 12.66 19.38
C GLY A 8 22.04 12.11 18.02
N ALA A 9 21.45 10.99 17.58
CA ALA A 9 21.80 10.39 16.30
C ALA A 9 21.16 11.18 15.14
N ILE A 10 21.91 11.32 14.05
CA ILE A 10 21.47 12.05 12.84
C ILE A 10 20.53 11.23 11.94
N GLY A 11 20.36 9.94 12.23
CA GLY A 11 19.49 9.01 11.52
C GLY A 11 19.59 7.58 12.06
N GLY A 12 18.92 6.62 11.40
CA GLY A 12 18.90 5.23 11.84
C GLY A 12 18.76 4.18 10.73
N LEU A 13 19.27 2.98 11.00
CA LEU A 13 18.99 1.76 10.25
C LEU A 13 18.12 0.88 11.15
N PHE A 14 16.91 0.55 10.72
CA PHE A 14 15.95 -0.23 11.50
C PHE A 14 15.71 -1.58 10.85
N ALA A 15 16.19 -2.65 11.49
CA ALA A 15 15.88 -4.02 11.08
C ALA A 15 14.45 -4.37 11.51
N THR A 16 13.53 -4.52 10.56
CA THR A 16 12.11 -4.78 10.82
C THR A 16 11.41 -5.52 9.67
N ASP A 17 10.47 -6.40 10.02
CA ASP A 17 9.54 -7.07 9.11
C ASP A 17 8.23 -6.28 8.91
N SER A 18 8.14 -5.11 9.54
CA SER A 18 6.93 -4.29 9.64
C SER A 18 7.07 -2.97 8.88
N ALA A 19 8.05 -2.86 7.99
CA ALA A 19 8.29 -1.66 7.19
C ALA A 19 7.07 -1.25 6.35
N GLN A 20 6.27 -2.23 5.88
CA GLN A 20 5.02 -2.00 5.15
C GLN A 20 3.91 -1.33 5.97
N LEU A 21 4.08 -1.20 7.28
CA LEU A 21 3.15 -0.47 8.17
C LEU A 21 3.54 0.99 8.35
N LEU A 22 4.68 1.42 7.81
CA LEU A 22 5.10 2.81 7.86
C LEU A 22 4.24 3.66 6.92
N PHE A 23 3.89 4.83 7.41
CA PHE A 23 3.22 5.88 6.64
C PHE A 23 4.21 7.03 6.40
N PRO A 24 3.99 7.87 5.37
CA PRO A 24 4.88 9.01 5.10
C PRO A 24 5.12 9.94 6.30
N ARG A 25 4.15 10.05 7.23
CA ARG A 25 4.29 10.83 8.47
C ARG A 25 5.28 10.26 9.48
N ASP A 26 5.62 8.98 9.37
CA ASP A 26 6.55 8.30 10.28
C ASP A 26 8.01 8.64 9.92
N PHE A 27 8.25 9.17 8.71
CA PHE A 27 9.55 9.65 8.22
C PHE A 27 9.83 11.10 8.65
N ASN A 28 10.00 11.31 9.96
CA ASN A 28 10.29 12.63 10.54
C ASN A 28 11.78 12.95 10.76
N MET A 29 12.65 11.98 10.48
CA MET A 29 14.11 12.14 10.40
C MET A 29 14.68 11.09 9.42
N PRO A 30 15.95 11.21 8.99
CA PRO A 30 16.54 10.24 8.07
C PRO A 30 16.62 8.84 8.66
N PHE A 31 15.99 7.85 8.03
CA PHE A 31 16.22 6.45 8.36
C PHE A 31 15.92 5.52 7.18
N VAL A 32 16.42 4.30 7.27
CA VAL A 32 16.08 3.21 6.35
C VAL A 32 15.60 2.01 7.16
N ALA A 33 14.45 1.46 6.79
CA ALA A 33 14.00 0.17 7.28
C ALA A 33 14.59 -0.92 6.38
N ILE A 34 15.25 -1.90 6.98
CA ILE A 34 15.86 -3.05 6.30
C ILE A 34 15.25 -4.34 6.83
N SER A 35 15.37 -5.44 6.07
CA SER A 35 14.90 -6.73 6.55
C SER A 35 15.70 -7.17 7.79
N PRO A 36 15.13 -8.01 8.67
CA PRO A 36 15.89 -8.57 9.79
C PRO A 36 17.18 -9.28 9.37
N MET A 37 17.14 -9.97 8.23
CA MET A 37 18.30 -10.66 7.64
C MET A 37 19.40 -9.70 7.18
N ASP A 38 19.03 -8.59 6.54
CA ASP A 38 20.00 -7.53 6.19
C ASP A 38 20.55 -6.86 7.46
N GLY A 39 19.72 -6.76 8.50
CA GLY A 39 20.12 -6.27 9.83
C GLY A 39 21.24 -7.09 10.45
N GLU A 40 21.19 -8.41 10.36
CA GLU A 40 22.27 -9.30 10.81
C GLU A 40 23.57 -9.03 10.04
N THR A 41 23.47 -8.83 8.72
CA THR A 41 24.62 -8.50 7.87
C THR A 41 25.25 -7.15 8.26
N VAL A 42 24.43 -6.16 8.59
CA VAL A 42 24.90 -4.86 9.11
C VAL A 42 25.59 -5.02 10.46
N VAL A 43 25.04 -5.81 11.37
CA VAL A 43 25.66 -6.08 12.68
C VAL A 43 27.02 -6.76 12.51
N GLU A 44 27.14 -7.75 11.63
CA GLU A 44 28.41 -8.41 11.33
C GLU A 44 29.45 -7.41 10.81
N TYR A 45 29.07 -6.56 9.84
CA TYR A 45 29.93 -5.49 9.32
C TYR A 45 30.44 -4.57 10.43
N LEU A 46 29.57 -4.15 11.36
CA LEU A 46 29.94 -3.28 12.49
C LEU A 46 30.95 -3.94 13.45
N THR A 47 30.96 -5.28 13.56
CA THR A 47 31.91 -5.99 14.45
C THR A 47 33.30 -6.17 13.86
N ILE A 48 33.41 -6.17 12.53
CA ILE A 48 34.67 -6.45 11.82
C ILE A 48 35.36 -5.15 11.43
N ALA A 49 34.60 -4.11 11.08
CA ALA A 49 35.16 -2.85 10.63
C ALA A 49 35.76 -2.04 11.78
N SER A 50 37.03 -1.60 11.62
CA SER A 50 37.68 -0.71 12.57
C SER A 50 37.09 0.71 12.57
N GLU A 51 36.57 1.15 11.43
CA GLU A 51 35.83 2.41 11.24
C GLU A 51 34.65 2.17 10.30
N ALA A 52 33.49 1.82 10.87
CA ALA A 52 32.31 1.53 10.08
C ALA A 52 31.66 2.83 9.55
N THR A 53 31.47 2.88 8.23
CA THR A 53 30.73 3.96 7.55
C THR A 53 29.65 3.37 6.65
N VAL A 54 28.59 4.15 6.38
CA VAL A 54 27.48 3.78 5.49
C VAL A 54 27.07 4.98 4.66
N ASP A 55 26.75 4.74 3.38
CA ASP A 55 26.18 5.73 2.48
C ASP A 55 24.71 5.42 2.24
N ILE A 56 23.83 6.41 2.47
CA ILE A 56 22.38 6.26 2.32
C ILE A 56 21.87 7.29 1.31
N LYS A 57 21.07 6.83 0.34
CA LYS A 57 20.39 7.67 -0.64
C LYS A 57 18.88 7.63 -0.39
N PHE A 58 18.25 8.79 -0.46
CA PHE A 58 16.81 8.98 -0.27
C PHE A 58 16.14 9.41 -1.58
N GLN A 59 14.81 9.50 -1.56
CA GLN A 59 13.99 9.96 -2.70
C GLN A 59 14.11 9.04 -3.92
N ILE A 60 14.20 7.73 -3.65
CA ILE A 60 14.21 6.68 -4.66
C ILE A 60 12.81 6.07 -4.72
N THR A 61 12.32 5.84 -5.94
CA THR A 61 11.10 5.06 -6.17
C THR A 61 11.46 3.88 -7.04
N GLU A 62 11.23 2.68 -6.53
CA GLU A 62 11.42 1.45 -7.28
C GLU A 62 10.10 0.96 -7.85
N LEU A 63 10.13 0.51 -9.10
CA LEU A 63 8.97 -0.02 -9.81
C LEU A 63 9.18 -1.50 -10.09
N GLY A 64 8.07 -2.23 -10.22
CA GLY A 64 8.11 -3.66 -10.53
C GLY A 64 8.34 -4.56 -9.30
N THR A 65 7.99 -4.08 -8.11
CA THR A 65 7.95 -4.89 -6.87
C THR A 65 7.14 -6.15 -7.08
N LYS A 66 7.66 -7.28 -6.59
CA LYS A 66 7.03 -8.59 -6.66
C LYS A 66 7.00 -9.23 -5.25
N PRO A 67 5.88 -9.84 -4.83
CA PRO A 67 4.60 -9.89 -5.55
C PRO A 67 3.80 -8.57 -5.44
N ALA A 68 3.06 -8.22 -6.48
CA ALA A 68 2.06 -7.16 -6.46
C ALA A 68 0.89 -7.48 -7.41
N PRO A 69 -0.38 -7.21 -7.02
CA PRO A 69 -0.79 -6.58 -5.77
C PRO A 69 -0.83 -7.56 -4.59
N GLN A 70 -0.85 -7.01 -3.37
CA GLN A 70 -1.12 -7.73 -2.13
C GLN A 70 -2.23 -7.00 -1.36
N VAL A 71 -2.94 -7.72 -0.48
CA VAL A 71 -3.87 -7.08 0.46
C VAL A 71 -3.06 -6.42 1.57
N ALA A 72 -3.22 -5.11 1.72
CA ALA A 72 -2.49 -4.35 2.73
C ALA A 72 -2.80 -4.83 4.16
N ALA A 73 -1.79 -4.88 5.00
CA ALA A 73 -1.89 -5.34 6.39
C ALA A 73 -2.95 -4.59 7.23
N PHE A 74 -3.26 -3.33 6.91
CA PHE A 74 -4.30 -2.54 7.60
C PHE A 74 -5.73 -2.72 7.03
N SER A 75 -5.91 -3.35 5.86
CA SER A 75 -7.21 -3.42 5.18
C SER A 75 -8.20 -4.28 5.96
N THR A 76 -9.37 -3.80 6.32
CA THR A 76 -10.34 -4.60 7.09
C THR A 76 -10.73 -5.90 6.37
N ARG A 77 -10.79 -7.00 7.12
CA ARG A 77 -11.17 -8.33 6.62
C ARG A 77 -12.63 -8.63 6.94
N GLY A 78 -13.27 -9.42 6.07
CA GLY A 78 -14.55 -10.03 6.37
C GLY A 78 -14.44 -11.28 7.25
N PRO A 79 -15.53 -12.03 7.43
CA PRO A 79 -16.87 -11.77 6.88
C PRO A 79 -17.55 -10.54 7.49
N ASP A 80 -18.58 -10.02 6.83
CA ASP A 80 -19.44 -8.98 7.40
C ASP A 80 -20.14 -9.52 8.65
N LYS A 81 -20.03 -8.79 9.77
CA LYS A 81 -20.63 -9.20 11.04
C LYS A 81 -22.16 -9.04 11.04
N ILE A 82 -22.70 -8.19 10.17
CA ILE A 82 -24.14 -7.92 10.07
C ILE A 82 -24.79 -8.90 9.09
N PHE A 83 -24.17 -9.12 7.94
CA PHE A 83 -24.67 -10.01 6.88
C PHE A 83 -23.64 -11.09 6.51
N PRO A 84 -23.38 -12.08 7.38
CA PRO A 84 -22.29 -13.04 7.20
C PRO A 84 -22.47 -13.95 5.97
N TRP A 85 -23.68 -14.05 5.42
CA TRP A 85 -23.96 -14.79 4.19
C TRP A 85 -23.59 -14.05 2.90
N VAL A 86 -23.19 -12.77 2.98
CA VAL A 86 -22.65 -12.01 1.85
C VAL A 86 -21.17 -11.76 2.09
N LEU A 87 -20.32 -12.30 1.21
CA LEU A 87 -18.88 -12.15 1.33
C LEU A 87 -18.47 -10.67 1.20
N LYS A 88 -17.56 -10.23 2.09
CA LYS A 88 -16.91 -8.92 2.06
C LYS A 88 -15.41 -9.04 2.33
N PRO A 89 -14.56 -8.15 1.77
CA PRO A 89 -14.90 -7.07 0.83
C PRO A 89 -15.29 -7.60 -0.57
N ASP A 90 -15.72 -6.70 -1.46
CA ASP A 90 -16.16 -7.07 -2.81
C ASP A 90 -14.99 -7.20 -3.79
N ILE A 91 -14.05 -6.27 -3.74
CA ILE A 91 -12.98 -6.12 -4.75
C ILE A 91 -11.76 -5.43 -4.14
N LEU A 92 -10.58 -5.66 -4.71
CA LEU A 92 -9.31 -5.04 -4.37
C LEU A 92 -8.95 -3.95 -5.39
N ALA A 93 -8.45 -2.82 -4.91
CA ALA A 93 -7.96 -1.71 -5.74
C ALA A 93 -6.72 -1.05 -5.09
N PRO A 94 -5.92 -0.28 -5.84
CA PRO A 94 -4.72 0.38 -5.33
C PRO A 94 -5.03 1.36 -4.19
N GLY A 95 -4.43 1.15 -3.01
CA GLY A 95 -4.66 1.98 -1.84
C GLY A 95 -3.47 2.14 -0.91
N VAL A 96 -2.27 1.71 -1.32
CA VAL A 96 -1.02 1.90 -0.59
C VAL A 96 -0.15 2.85 -1.39
N GLU A 97 0.40 3.87 -0.72
CA GLU A 97 1.32 4.85 -1.30
C GLU A 97 0.78 5.55 -2.55
N ILE A 98 -0.49 5.96 -2.51
CA ILE A 98 -1.15 6.69 -3.60
C ILE A 98 -0.79 8.17 -3.50
N LEU A 99 -0.21 8.71 -4.57
CA LEU A 99 0.03 10.14 -4.75
C LEU A 99 -1.25 10.84 -5.24
N ALA A 100 -1.74 11.83 -4.50
CA ALA A 100 -2.91 12.61 -4.87
C ALA A 100 -2.75 14.08 -4.45
N ALA A 101 -3.61 14.95 -4.99
CA ALA A 101 -3.63 16.37 -4.64
C ALA A 101 -3.88 16.55 -3.13
N TRP A 102 -3.20 17.52 -2.53
CA TRP A 102 -3.25 17.83 -1.11
C TRP A 102 -3.33 19.33 -0.88
N MET A 103 -3.81 19.72 0.30
CA MET A 103 -3.97 21.14 0.62
C MET A 103 -2.65 21.71 1.17
N PRO A 104 -2.03 22.71 0.50
CA PRO A 104 -0.69 23.20 0.83
C PRO A 104 -0.63 24.04 2.12
N ILE A 105 -1.76 24.35 2.75
CA ILE A 105 -1.82 25.11 4.00
C ILE A 105 -1.80 24.22 5.26
N SER A 106 -1.97 22.90 5.09
CA SER A 106 -1.86 21.95 6.19
C SER A 106 -0.40 21.49 6.30
N GLY A 107 0.20 21.63 7.49
CA GLY A 107 1.50 21.02 7.77
C GLY A 107 1.41 19.52 7.47
N SER A 108 2.09 19.11 6.40
CA SER A 108 1.84 17.86 5.70
C SER A 108 2.75 16.74 6.20
N VAL A 109 4.04 17.05 6.38
CA VAL A 109 5.03 16.17 7.00
C VAL A 109 5.87 17.01 7.96
N GLN A 110 6.14 16.50 9.15
CA GLN A 110 7.02 17.15 10.11
C GLN A 110 8.45 16.61 9.95
N ILE A 111 9.44 17.49 9.81
CA ILE A 111 10.86 17.15 9.88
C ILE A 111 11.51 18.05 10.94
N GLY A 112 11.94 17.44 12.04
CA GLY A 112 12.35 18.18 13.24
C GLY A 112 11.24 19.13 13.71
N ASP A 113 11.56 20.41 13.86
CA ASP A 113 10.61 21.44 14.30
C ASP A 113 9.84 22.11 13.13
N LYS A 114 10.04 21.66 11.89
CA LYS A 114 9.45 22.28 10.70
C LYS A 114 8.37 21.39 10.10
N TYR A 115 7.27 22.01 9.70
CA TYR A 115 6.28 21.37 8.85
C TYR A 115 6.56 21.70 7.38
N LEU A 116 6.62 20.67 6.55
CA LEU A 116 6.63 20.79 5.11
C LEU A 116 5.20 20.87 4.59
N SER A 117 5.01 21.66 3.54
CA SER A 117 3.76 21.76 2.78
C SER A 117 3.97 21.21 1.38
N THR A 118 2.93 20.66 0.78
CA THR A 118 2.96 20.12 -0.58
C THR A 118 1.60 20.23 -1.27
N ASP A 119 1.61 20.38 -2.59
CA ASP A 119 0.41 20.31 -3.43
C ASP A 119 -0.02 18.86 -3.69
N TYR A 120 0.88 17.90 -3.44
CA TYR A 120 0.62 16.46 -3.62
C TYR A 120 1.20 15.64 -2.47
N MET A 121 0.41 14.71 -1.96
CA MET A 121 0.78 13.86 -0.82
C MET A 121 0.64 12.39 -1.18
N ILE A 122 1.56 11.58 -0.68
CA ILE A 122 1.46 10.13 -0.68
C ILE A 122 0.64 9.71 0.54
N ALA A 123 -0.41 8.92 0.34
CA ALA A 123 -1.25 8.41 1.42
C ALA A 123 -1.66 6.96 1.18
N SER A 124 -1.93 6.25 2.28
CA SER A 124 -2.35 4.85 2.28
C SER A 124 -3.67 4.70 3.02
N GLY A 125 -4.56 3.87 2.49
CA GLY A 125 -5.84 3.55 3.09
C GLY A 125 -6.84 2.96 2.10
N THR A 126 -7.88 2.33 2.63
CA THR A 126 -9.07 1.97 1.83
C THR A 126 -9.78 3.22 1.28
N SER A 127 -9.61 4.37 1.95
CA SER A 127 -9.99 5.69 1.43
C SER A 127 -9.32 6.06 0.11
N MET A 128 -8.13 5.50 -0.19
CA MET A 128 -7.42 5.71 -1.46
C MET A 128 -7.76 4.62 -2.49
N ALA A 129 -8.10 3.41 -2.05
CA ALA A 129 -8.63 2.35 -2.92
C ALA A 129 -10.03 2.68 -3.46
N THR A 130 -10.89 3.27 -2.62
CA THR A 130 -12.28 3.61 -2.96
C THR A 130 -12.41 4.50 -4.21
N PRO A 131 -11.71 5.65 -4.34
CA PRO A 131 -11.83 6.51 -5.51
C PRO A 131 -11.36 5.83 -6.80
N HIS A 132 -10.41 4.89 -6.75
CA HIS A 132 -10.05 4.08 -7.92
C HIS A 132 -11.23 3.22 -8.39
N ALA A 133 -11.85 2.47 -7.48
CA ALA A 133 -13.01 1.65 -7.80
C ALA A 133 -14.20 2.48 -8.29
N VAL A 134 -14.46 3.63 -7.66
CA VAL A 134 -15.53 4.56 -8.06
C VAL A 134 -15.26 5.15 -9.45
N GLY A 135 -14.02 5.55 -9.75
CA GLY A 135 -13.64 6.07 -11.06
C GLY A 135 -13.86 5.04 -12.17
N ILE A 136 -13.48 3.78 -11.92
CA ILE A 136 -13.71 2.67 -12.85
C ILE A 136 -15.21 2.43 -13.03
N ALA A 137 -15.99 2.37 -11.95
CA ALA A 137 -17.44 2.22 -12.01
C ALA A 137 -18.11 3.34 -12.82
N ALA A 138 -17.66 4.58 -12.67
CA ALA A 138 -18.17 5.73 -13.43
C ALA A 138 -17.83 5.62 -14.93
N LEU A 139 -16.61 5.19 -15.27
CA LEU A 139 -16.23 4.95 -16.67
C LEU A 139 -17.07 3.83 -17.29
N LEU A 140 -17.31 2.74 -16.56
CA LEU A 140 -18.18 1.65 -17.01
C LEU A 140 -19.62 2.13 -17.21
N LYS A 141 -20.16 2.96 -16.30
CA LYS A 141 -21.49 3.58 -16.47
C LYS A 141 -21.54 4.49 -17.70
N SER A 142 -20.48 5.23 -17.97
CA SER A 142 -20.40 6.08 -19.15
C SER A 142 -20.35 5.27 -20.45
N ALA A 143 -19.64 4.14 -20.46
CA ALA A 143 -19.55 3.26 -21.62
C ALA A 143 -20.83 2.43 -21.83
N ASN A 144 -21.52 2.08 -20.73
CA ASN A 144 -22.75 1.29 -20.74
C ASN A 144 -23.86 2.02 -19.95
N PRO A 145 -24.50 3.06 -20.52
CA PRO A 145 -25.45 3.91 -19.80
C PRO A 145 -26.66 3.17 -19.23
N GLU A 146 -27.06 2.04 -19.81
CA GLU A 146 -28.21 1.24 -19.36
C GLU A 146 -27.86 0.28 -18.21
N TRP A 147 -26.57 0.06 -17.91
CA TRP A 147 -26.19 -0.83 -16.82
C TRP A 147 -26.65 -0.30 -15.47
N SER A 148 -27.28 -1.17 -14.67
CA SER A 148 -27.60 -0.89 -13.28
C SER A 148 -26.34 -0.85 -12.42
N SER A 149 -26.42 -0.28 -11.22
CA SER A 149 -25.30 -0.32 -10.25
C SER A 149 -24.90 -1.76 -9.90
N ALA A 150 -25.86 -2.69 -9.87
CA ALA A 150 -25.60 -4.10 -9.67
C ALA A 150 -24.85 -4.72 -10.84
N ALA A 151 -25.20 -4.38 -12.09
CA ALA A 151 -24.50 -4.84 -13.28
C ALA A 151 -23.05 -4.32 -13.32
N ILE A 152 -22.81 -3.05 -13.00
CA ILE A 152 -21.46 -2.48 -12.91
C ILE A 152 -20.63 -3.17 -11.83
N ARG A 153 -21.18 -3.35 -10.63
CA ARG A 153 -20.52 -4.11 -9.56
C ARG A 153 -20.22 -5.54 -10.00
N SER A 154 -21.15 -6.20 -10.67
CA SER A 154 -20.99 -7.56 -11.19
C SER A 154 -19.83 -7.61 -12.19
N ALA A 155 -19.84 -6.73 -13.21
CA ALA A 155 -18.79 -6.66 -14.22
C ALA A 155 -17.41 -6.49 -13.58
N MET A 156 -17.26 -5.55 -12.64
CA MET A 156 -15.98 -5.35 -11.94
C MET A 156 -15.53 -6.59 -11.14
N MET A 157 -16.46 -7.29 -10.50
CA MET A 157 -16.15 -8.46 -9.67
C MET A 157 -15.83 -9.70 -10.50
N THR A 158 -16.64 -10.02 -11.52
CA THR A 158 -16.46 -11.25 -12.31
C THR A 158 -15.26 -11.21 -13.23
N THR A 159 -14.72 -10.02 -13.50
CA THR A 159 -13.54 -9.83 -14.34
C THR A 159 -12.27 -9.45 -13.57
N ALA A 160 -12.33 -9.45 -12.23
CA ALA A 160 -11.18 -9.13 -11.39
C ALA A 160 -10.08 -10.19 -11.51
N ASP A 161 -8.82 -9.77 -11.38
CA ASP A 161 -7.66 -10.66 -11.43
C ASP A 161 -7.33 -11.19 -10.03
N VAL A 162 -7.12 -12.51 -9.91
CA VAL A 162 -6.71 -13.17 -8.66
C VAL A 162 -5.22 -13.53 -8.62
N ILE A 163 -4.52 -13.23 -9.71
CA ILE A 163 -3.11 -13.55 -9.93
C ILE A 163 -2.29 -12.27 -9.85
N ASP A 164 -1.17 -12.33 -9.13
CA ASP A 164 -0.22 -11.23 -9.01
C ASP A 164 0.80 -11.20 -10.16
N ASN A 165 1.64 -10.17 -10.18
CA ASN A 165 2.69 -9.98 -11.18
C ASN A 165 3.90 -10.94 -11.03
N ALA A 166 3.88 -11.83 -10.04
CA ALA A 166 4.82 -12.94 -9.86
C ALA A 166 4.22 -14.28 -10.32
N ASN A 167 3.02 -14.27 -10.93
CA ASN A 167 2.23 -15.44 -11.32
C ASN A 167 1.78 -16.30 -10.12
N GLY A 168 1.75 -15.72 -8.91
CA GLY A 168 1.17 -16.31 -7.72
C GLY A 168 -0.27 -15.85 -7.49
N HIS A 169 -0.95 -16.45 -6.52
CA HIS A 169 -2.23 -15.91 -6.04
C HIS A 169 -1.99 -14.67 -5.19
N ILE A 170 -2.88 -13.68 -5.27
CA ILE A 170 -2.86 -12.52 -4.37
C ILE A 170 -2.88 -13.00 -2.91
N VAL A 171 -1.99 -12.45 -2.09
CA VAL A 171 -1.83 -12.79 -0.67
C VAL A 171 -2.12 -11.59 0.23
N ASP A 172 -2.42 -11.88 1.50
CA ASP A 172 -2.43 -10.89 2.58
C ASP A 172 -1.00 -10.57 3.01
N SER A 173 -0.63 -9.29 3.00
CA SER A 173 0.74 -8.86 3.34
C SER A 173 1.09 -9.07 4.81
N ALA A 174 0.11 -9.26 5.70
CA ALA A 174 0.34 -9.54 7.12
C ALA A 174 0.58 -11.03 7.41
N THR A 175 -0.01 -11.93 6.62
CA THR A 175 0.07 -13.39 6.88
C THR A 175 0.84 -14.15 5.81
N GLY A 176 1.07 -13.55 4.64
CA GLY A 176 1.63 -14.22 3.47
C GLY A 176 0.68 -15.26 2.84
N MET A 177 -0.57 -15.33 3.29
CA MET A 177 -1.53 -16.34 2.84
C MET A 177 -2.54 -15.74 1.86
N SER A 178 -2.91 -16.51 0.85
CA SER A 178 -4.08 -16.18 0.01
C SER A 178 -5.38 -16.51 0.75
N GLY A 179 -6.47 -15.82 0.41
CA GLY A 179 -7.75 -15.97 1.08
C GLY A 179 -8.83 -15.06 0.49
N THR A 180 -9.92 -14.85 1.23
CA THR A 180 -11.06 -14.05 0.77
C THR A 180 -10.90 -12.55 1.03
N HIS A 181 -9.75 -12.11 1.54
CA HIS A 181 -9.52 -10.74 1.99
C HIS A 181 -9.50 -9.70 0.86
N PHE A 182 -9.36 -10.13 -0.39
CA PHE A 182 -9.42 -9.28 -1.60
C PHE A 182 -10.79 -9.35 -2.32
N GLY A 183 -11.78 -10.03 -1.75
CA GLY A 183 -13.07 -10.26 -2.42
C GLY A 183 -12.89 -11.06 -3.71
N SER A 184 -13.38 -10.53 -4.83
CA SER A 184 -13.25 -11.18 -6.13
C SER A 184 -11.86 -11.06 -6.77
N GLY A 185 -11.00 -10.15 -6.31
CA GLY A 185 -9.66 -9.95 -6.87
C GLY A 185 -9.32 -8.48 -7.09
N HIS A 186 -8.17 -8.22 -7.70
CA HIS A 186 -7.75 -6.89 -8.12
C HIS A 186 -8.57 -6.43 -9.33
N VAL A 187 -9.08 -5.20 -9.27
CA VAL A 187 -9.90 -4.64 -10.34
C VAL A 187 -9.15 -4.62 -11.67
N ASN A 188 -9.80 -5.10 -12.74
CA ASN A 188 -9.31 -5.01 -14.11
C ASN A 188 -10.28 -4.18 -14.96
N PRO A 189 -10.00 -2.87 -15.16
CA PRO A 189 -10.93 -1.98 -15.85
C PRO A 189 -11.22 -2.40 -17.29
N ASN A 190 -10.20 -2.92 -17.99
CA ASN A 190 -10.32 -3.29 -19.40
C ASN A 190 -11.18 -4.55 -19.58
N LYS A 191 -10.99 -5.56 -18.72
CA LYS A 191 -11.87 -6.75 -18.76
C LYS A 191 -13.30 -6.41 -18.31
N ALA A 192 -13.46 -5.51 -17.34
CA ALA A 192 -14.77 -5.12 -16.83
C ALA A 192 -15.64 -4.38 -17.87
N LEU A 193 -15.04 -3.87 -18.95
CA LEU A 193 -15.77 -3.21 -20.04
C LEU A 193 -16.65 -4.20 -20.82
N ASP A 194 -16.22 -5.45 -20.94
CA ASP A 194 -16.93 -6.53 -21.63
C ASP A 194 -16.94 -7.80 -20.77
N PRO A 195 -17.82 -7.88 -19.76
CA PRO A 195 -17.86 -8.99 -18.80
C PRO A 195 -18.49 -10.28 -19.38
N GLY A 196 -19.10 -10.21 -20.57
CA GLY A 196 -19.66 -11.35 -21.31
C GLY A 196 -20.99 -11.94 -20.83
N LEU A 197 -21.36 -11.77 -19.55
CA LEU A 197 -22.62 -12.27 -18.94
C LEU A 197 -23.42 -11.16 -18.26
#